data_AF-J3CQ59-F1
#
_entry.id   AF-J3CQ59-F1
#
_cell.length_a   1.000
_cell.length_b   1.000
_cell.length_c   1.000
_cell.angle_alpha   90.00
_cell.angle_beta   90.00
_cell.angle_gamma   90.00
#
_symmetry.space_group_name_H-M   'P 1'
#
loop_
_entity.id
_entity.type
_entity.pdbx_description
1 polymer ?
#
loop_
_entity_poly.entity_id
_entity_poly.type
_entity_poly.pdbx_seq_one_letter_code
_entity_poly.pdbx_strand_id
1 'polypeptide(L)'
;MSYVIALFIHLLCAAFWVGGMATMHFAVRPSAVATLEPPLRLRMMAATLRRFFVGVDAAVTLLFVTGVTMILAAGGFRAVHWRIEAMMSIAIVMAAIYVYIRASVFRALRRAVDESAWPAAAARLNTVRQLVTVNLALGVVVFGVATMGRAG
;
A
#
# COMPACT_ATOMS: atom_id res chain seq x y z
N MET A 1 -19.57 18.78 -9.62
CA MET A 1 -19.46 17.47 -10.30
C MET A 1 -18.05 16.90 -10.27
N SER A 2 -17.02 17.65 -10.71
CA SER A 2 -15.62 17.21 -10.80
C SER A 2 -15.01 16.76 -9.45
N TYR A 3 -15.29 17.48 -8.37
CA TYR A 3 -14.80 17.14 -7.03
C TYR A 3 -15.28 15.76 -6.54
N VAL A 4 -16.56 15.44 -6.75
CA VAL A 4 -17.17 14.18 -6.29
C VAL A 4 -16.55 12.98 -7.01
N ILE A 5 -16.28 13.12 -8.31
CA ILE A 5 -15.61 12.08 -9.10
C ILE A 5 -14.17 11.87 -8.60
N ALA A 6 -13.44 12.95 -8.36
CA ALA A 6 -12.07 12.87 -7.81
C ALA A 6 -12.06 12.20 -6.43
N LEU A 7 -12.99 12.56 -5.55
CA LEU A 7 -13.14 11.94 -4.23
C LEU A 7 -13.49 10.46 -4.32
N PHE A 8 -14.40 10.08 -5.22
CA PHE A 8 -14.77 8.68 -5.43
C PHE A 8 -13.56 7.84 -5.88
N ILE A 9 -12.80 8.32 -6.87
CA ILE A 9 -11.57 7.66 -7.33
C ILE A 9 -10.54 7.60 -6.20
N HIS A 10 -10.36 8.69 -5.46
CA HIS A 10 -9.43 8.74 -4.34
C HIS A 10 -9.73 7.68 -3.27
N LEU A 11 -11.00 7.54 -2.89
CA LEU A 11 -11.45 6.55 -1.92
C LEU A 11 -11.31 5.12 -2.45
N LEU A 12 -11.60 4.88 -3.73
CA LEU A 12 -11.37 3.56 -4.36
C LEU A 12 -9.89 3.18 -4.33
N CYS A 13 -8.99 4.10 -4.65
CA CYS A 13 -7.55 3.86 -4.59
C CYS A 13 -7.08 3.59 -3.16
N ALA A 14 -7.56 4.36 -2.18
CA ALA A 14 -7.23 4.17 -0.77
C ALA A 14 -7.74 2.81 -0.27
N ALA A 15 -8.98 2.45 -0.59
CA ALA A 15 -9.59 1.17 -0.22
C ALA A 15 -8.86 -0.01 -0.87
N PHE A 16 -8.52 0.09 -2.16
CA PHE A 16 -7.75 -0.94 -2.86
C PHE A 16 -6.36 -1.14 -2.22
N TRP A 17 -5.66 -0.06 -1.90
CA TRP A 17 -4.32 -0.15 -1.33
C TRP A 17 -4.34 -0.73 0.09
N VAL A 18 -5.12 -0.14 1.00
CA VAL A 18 -5.19 -0.57 2.40
C VAL A 18 -5.88 -1.93 2.53
N GLY A 19 -7.01 -2.12 1.85
CA GLY A 19 -7.74 -3.38 1.82
C GLY A 19 -6.90 -4.49 1.20
N GLY A 20 -6.20 -4.23 0.09
CA GLY A 20 -5.30 -5.20 -0.53
C GLY A 20 -4.16 -5.64 0.40
N MET A 21 -3.56 -4.71 1.14
CA MET A 21 -2.54 -5.05 2.16
C MET A 21 -3.12 -5.96 3.26
N ALA A 22 -4.33 -5.68 3.73
CA ALA A 22 -5.04 -6.51 4.70
C ALA A 22 -5.35 -7.91 4.13
N THR A 23 -5.88 -8.02 2.90
CA THR A 23 -6.14 -9.30 2.23
C THR A 23 -4.88 -10.14 2.10
N MET A 24 -3.74 -9.52 1.76
CA MET A 24 -2.46 -10.21 1.67
C MET A 24 -1.99 -10.78 3.03
N HIS A 25 -2.25 -10.06 4.13
CA HIS A 25 -1.85 -10.47 5.48
C HIS A 25 -2.76 -11.51 6.11
N PHE A 26 -4.07 -11.32 6.00
CA PHE A 26 -5.07 -12.11 6.73
C PHE A 26 -5.64 -13.28 5.92
N ALA A 27 -5.64 -13.22 4.59
CA ALA A 27 -6.18 -14.29 3.76
C ALA A 27 -5.08 -15.00 2.97
N VAL A 28 -4.39 -14.29 2.08
CA VAL A 28 -3.48 -14.91 1.10
C VAL A 28 -2.33 -15.65 1.77
N ARG A 29 -1.66 -15.01 2.75
CA ARG A 29 -0.52 -15.63 3.43
C ARG A 29 -0.92 -16.86 4.25
N PRO A 30 -1.91 -16.80 5.16
CA PRO A 30 -2.35 -17.99 5.90
C PRO A 30 -2.74 -19.14 4.99
N SER A 31 -3.48 -18.88 3.91
CA SER A 31 -3.83 -19.90 2.93
C SER A 31 -2.58 -20.49 2.25
N ALA A 32 -1.62 -19.66 1.86
CA ALA A 32 -0.38 -20.14 1.24
C ALA A 32 0.51 -20.93 2.22
N VAL A 33 0.48 -20.61 3.50
CA VAL A 33 1.20 -21.39 4.55
C VAL A 33 0.53 -22.74 4.78
N ALA A 34 -0.80 -22.79 4.77
CA ALA A 34 -1.57 -24.00 5.03
C ALA A 34 -1.58 -24.99 3.84
N THR A 35 -1.42 -24.50 2.61
CA THR A 35 -1.65 -25.31 1.40
C THR A 35 -0.41 -25.57 0.55
N LEU A 36 0.68 -24.82 0.73
CA LEU A 36 1.86 -24.91 -0.13
C LEU A 36 3.13 -25.23 0.65
N GLU A 37 3.94 -26.10 0.07
CA GLU A 37 5.30 -26.38 0.52
C GLU A 37 6.19 -25.13 0.46
N PRO A 38 7.28 -25.06 1.26
CA PRO A 38 8.06 -23.83 1.42
C PRO A 38 8.58 -23.20 0.10
N PRO A 39 9.14 -23.94 -0.87
CA PRO A 39 9.62 -23.35 -2.13
C PRO A 39 8.48 -22.86 -3.02
N LEU A 40 7.40 -23.64 -3.12
CA LEU A 40 6.23 -23.32 -3.94
C LEU A 40 5.49 -22.09 -3.39
N ARG A 41 5.39 -22.00 -2.06
CA ARG A 41 4.86 -20.83 -1.34
C ARG A 41 5.62 -19.55 -1.68
N LEU A 42 6.95 -19.59 -1.70
CA LEU A 42 7.78 -18.41 -2.02
C LEU A 42 7.57 -17.96 -3.48
N ARG A 43 7.53 -18.91 -4.42
CA ARG A 43 7.24 -18.64 -5.84
C ARG A 43 5.85 -18.03 -6.04
N MET A 44 4.83 -18.61 -5.41
CA MET A 44 3.46 -18.11 -5.45
C MET A 44 3.38 -16.69 -4.87
N MET A 45 3.94 -16.46 -3.69
CA MET A 45 3.95 -15.15 -3.04
C MET A 45 4.67 -14.10 -3.88
N ALA A 46 5.82 -14.41 -4.46
CA ALA A 46 6.54 -13.49 -5.34
C ALA A 46 5.72 -13.13 -6.60
N ALA A 47 5.04 -14.12 -7.20
CA ALA A 47 4.19 -13.91 -8.36
C ALA A 47 2.91 -13.12 -8.03
N THR A 48 2.32 -13.35 -6.85
CA THR A 48 1.16 -12.61 -6.35
C THR A 48 1.52 -11.16 -6.05
N LEU A 49 2.60 -10.93 -5.30
CA LEU A 49 3.11 -9.59 -5.00
C LEU A 49 3.46 -8.80 -6.25
N ARG A 50 4.00 -9.45 -7.30
CA ARG A 50 4.26 -8.80 -8.59
C ARG A 50 3.01 -8.16 -9.18
N ARG A 51 1.92 -8.93 -9.25
CA ARG A 51 0.65 -8.47 -9.83
C ARG A 51 -0.02 -7.42 -8.94
N PHE A 52 0.01 -7.66 -7.63
CA PHE A 52 -0.53 -6.73 -6.65
C PHE A 52 0.18 -5.37 -6.71
N PHE A 53 1.51 -5.35 -6.77
CA PHE A 53 2.26 -4.10 -6.82
C PHE A 53 1.96 -3.27 -8.06
N VAL A 54 1.76 -3.87 -9.24
CA VAL A 54 1.33 -3.11 -10.44
C VAL A 54 0.00 -2.38 -10.20
N GLY A 55 -0.96 -3.04 -9.55
CA GLY A 55 -2.22 -2.38 -9.17
C GLY A 55 -2.01 -1.29 -8.12
N VAL A 56 -1.14 -1.52 -7.14
CA VAL A 56 -0.81 -0.53 -6.11
C VAL A 56 -0.12 0.68 -6.71
N ASP A 57 0.76 0.54 -7.69
CA ASP A 57 1.39 1.67 -8.38
C ASP A 57 0.35 2.60 -8.99
N ALA A 58 -0.60 2.02 -9.74
CA ALA A 58 -1.69 2.76 -10.33
C ALA A 58 -2.55 3.44 -9.26
N ALA A 59 -2.89 2.72 -8.18
CA ALA A 59 -3.68 3.25 -7.08
C ALA A 59 -2.96 4.40 -6.35
N VAL A 60 -1.67 4.26 -6.04
CA VAL A 60 -0.87 5.30 -5.37
C VAL A 60 -0.77 6.53 -6.26
N THR A 61 -0.45 6.37 -7.54
CA THR A 61 -0.37 7.51 -8.47
C THR A 61 -1.71 8.24 -8.58
N LEU A 62 -2.82 7.53 -8.79
CA LEU A 62 -4.14 8.15 -8.86
C LEU A 62 -4.54 8.81 -7.54
N LEU A 63 -4.19 8.22 -6.40
CA LEU A 63 -4.47 8.76 -5.08
C LEU A 63 -3.78 10.11 -4.86
N PHE A 64 -2.50 10.24 -5.25
CA PHE A 64 -1.78 11.53 -5.18
C PHE A 64 -2.35 12.56 -6.15
N VAL A 65 -2.62 12.17 -7.42
CA VAL A 65 -3.17 13.08 -8.43
C VAL A 65 -4.52 13.64 -7.99
N THR A 66 -5.43 12.76 -7.55
CA THR A 66 -6.75 13.16 -7.05
C THR A 66 -6.66 13.98 -5.77
N GLY A 67 -5.78 13.59 -4.84
CA GLY A 67 -5.56 14.32 -3.59
C GLY A 67 -5.07 15.76 -3.81
N VAL A 68 -4.05 15.94 -4.65
CA VAL A 68 -3.52 17.27 -4.99
C VAL A 68 -4.57 18.10 -5.73
N THR A 69 -5.31 17.51 -6.67
CA THR A 69 -6.37 18.21 -7.40
C THR A 69 -7.47 18.70 -6.46
N MET A 70 -7.87 17.89 -5.47
CA MET A 70 -8.85 18.31 -4.46
C MET A 70 -8.32 19.43 -3.55
N ILE A 71 -7.04 19.40 -3.17
CA ILE A 71 -6.40 20.46 -2.37
C ILE A 71 -6.37 21.78 -3.14
N LEU A 72 -5.97 21.74 -4.41
CA LEU A 72 -5.93 22.93 -5.27
C LEU A 72 -7.32 23.50 -5.49
N ALA A 73 -8.32 22.64 -5.74
CA ALA A 73 -9.72 23.05 -5.91
C ALA A 73 -10.32 23.66 -4.64
N ALA A 74 -9.82 23.30 -3.45
CA ALA A 74 -10.26 23.85 -2.16
C ALA A 74 -9.64 25.20 -1.81
N GLY A 75 -8.82 25.80 -2.67
CA GLY A 75 -8.12 27.07 -2.41
C GLY A 75 -6.65 26.93 -1.98
N GLY A 76 -6.07 25.73 -2.14
CA GLY A 76 -4.67 25.44 -1.82
C GLY A 76 -4.42 25.18 -0.34
N PHE A 77 -3.22 24.70 0.02
CA PHE A 77 -2.87 24.23 1.37
C PHE A 77 -3.22 25.21 2.51
N ARG A 78 -3.17 26.53 2.27
CA ARG A 78 -3.52 27.56 3.25
C ARG A 78 -4.99 27.60 3.65
N ALA A 79 -5.89 27.08 2.81
CA ALA A 79 -7.32 27.00 3.08
C ALA A 79 -7.73 25.65 3.70
N VAL A 80 -6.78 24.72 3.85
CA VAL A 80 -7.08 23.34 4.23
C VAL A 80 -6.81 23.12 5.72
N HIS A 81 -7.71 22.42 6.41
CA HIS A 81 -7.51 22.03 7.79
C HIS A 81 -6.25 21.17 7.98
N TRP A 82 -5.62 21.29 9.16
CA TRP A 82 -4.44 20.50 9.62
C TRP A 82 -4.55 18.99 9.35
N ARG A 83 -5.77 18.46 9.30
CA ARG A 83 -6.06 17.04 9.02
C ARG A 83 -5.54 16.60 7.65
N ILE A 84 -5.67 17.43 6.62
CA ILE A 84 -5.26 17.08 5.26
C ILE A 84 -3.72 17.14 5.14
N GLU A 85 -3.07 18.06 5.86
CA GLU A 85 -1.62 18.07 6.00
C GLU A 85 -1.11 16.82 6.73
N ALA A 86 -1.80 16.38 7.80
CA ALA A 86 -1.50 15.13 8.47
C ALA A 86 -1.70 13.91 7.56
N MET A 87 -2.81 13.84 6.82
CA MET A 87 -3.07 12.77 5.85
C MET A 87 -2.00 12.73 4.74
N MET A 88 -1.61 13.89 4.21
CA MET A 88 -0.54 14.00 3.20
C MET A 88 0.81 13.54 3.77
N SER A 89 1.15 13.97 4.98
CA SER A 89 2.40 13.59 5.64
C SER A 89 2.49 12.07 5.85
N ILE A 90 1.41 11.45 6.34
CA ILE A 90 1.35 10.00 6.51
C ILE A 90 1.40 9.31 5.13
N ALA A 91 0.67 9.81 4.14
CA ALA A 91 0.68 9.24 2.79
C ALA A 91 2.08 9.28 2.15
N ILE A 92 2.86 10.34 2.36
CA ILE A 92 4.25 10.45 1.91
C ILE A 92 5.12 9.38 2.58
N VAL A 93 4.99 9.19 3.90
CA VAL A 93 5.72 8.14 4.62
C VAL A 93 5.34 6.75 4.10
N MET A 94 4.04 6.48 3.92
CA MET A 94 3.54 5.23 3.36
C MET A 94 4.07 4.96 1.95
N ALA A 95 4.10 6.00 1.10
CA ALA A 95 4.64 5.93 -0.24
C ALA A 95 6.15 5.67 -0.24
N ALA A 96 6.92 6.32 0.64
CA ALA A 96 8.35 6.09 0.78
C ALA A 96 8.65 4.63 1.19
N ILE A 97 7.90 4.09 2.16
CA ILE A 97 7.99 2.68 2.55
C ILE A 97 7.68 1.77 1.36
N TYR A 98 6.61 2.07 0.62
CA TYR A 98 6.22 1.30 -0.56
C TYR A 98 7.28 1.32 -1.66
N VAL A 99 7.82 2.48 -1.99
CA VAL A 99 8.89 2.64 -2.99
C VAL A 99 10.12 1.85 -2.56
N TYR A 100 10.51 1.88 -1.28
CA TYR A 100 11.61 1.08 -0.77
C TYR A 100 11.37 -0.43 -0.90
N ILE A 101 10.16 -0.89 -0.54
CA ILE A 101 9.75 -2.29 -0.75
C ILE A 101 9.89 -2.68 -2.23
N ARG A 102 9.36 -1.86 -3.13
CA ARG A 102 9.29 -2.17 -4.56
C ARG A 102 10.66 -2.14 -5.24
N ALA A 103 11.46 -1.10 -4.98
CA ALA A 103 12.74 -0.89 -5.62
C ALA A 103 13.84 -1.82 -5.11
N SER A 104 13.86 -2.11 -3.80
CA SER A 104 14.93 -2.87 -3.16
C SER A 104 14.49 -4.28 -2.79
N VAL A 105 13.56 -4.41 -1.83
CA VAL A 105 13.25 -5.69 -1.19
C VAL A 105 12.60 -6.68 -2.15
N PHE A 106 11.65 -6.21 -2.97
CA PHE A 106 10.94 -7.05 -3.93
C PHE A 106 11.83 -7.50 -5.09
N ARG A 107 12.71 -6.62 -5.57
CA ARG A 107 13.71 -6.99 -6.58
C ARG A 107 14.66 -8.07 -6.04
N ALA A 108 15.12 -7.90 -4.80
CA ALA A 108 15.96 -8.90 -4.13
C ALA A 108 15.23 -10.23 -3.88
N LEU A 109 13.95 -10.19 -3.49
CA LEU A 109 13.11 -11.37 -3.34
C LEU A 109 13.00 -12.16 -4.66
N ARG A 110 12.69 -11.47 -5.76
CA ARG A 110 12.57 -12.11 -7.08
C ARG A 110 13.87 -12.77 -7.49
N ARG A 111 14.99 -12.06 -7.37
CA ARG A 111 16.31 -12.60 -7.67
C ARG A 111 16.61 -13.85 -6.85
N ALA A 112 16.35 -13.84 -5.54
CA ALA A 112 16.56 -15.00 -4.68
C ALA A 112 15.66 -16.19 -5.03
N VAL A 113 14.44 -15.94 -5.52
CA VAL A 113 13.54 -17.00 -6.01
C VAL A 113 14.04 -17.59 -7.34
N ASP A 114 14.55 -16.74 -8.24
CA ASP A 114 15.08 -17.16 -9.55
C ASP A 114 16.38 -17.98 -9.38
N GLU A 115 17.24 -17.59 -8.43
CA GLU A 115 18.47 -18.30 -8.05
C GLU A 115 18.20 -19.53 -7.15
N SER A 116 16.94 -19.84 -6.82
CA SER A 116 16.54 -20.91 -5.88
C SER A 116 17.20 -20.81 -4.49
N ALA A 117 17.59 -19.60 -4.07
CA ALA A 117 18.16 -19.29 -2.77
C ALA A 117 17.04 -19.16 -1.71
N TRP A 118 16.39 -20.28 -1.37
CA TRP A 118 15.19 -20.31 -0.51
C TRP A 118 15.34 -19.61 0.86
N PRO A 119 16.44 -19.76 1.61
CA PRO A 119 16.60 -19.07 2.89
C PRO A 119 16.64 -17.54 2.72
N ALA A 120 17.35 -17.06 1.69
CA ALA A 120 17.42 -15.64 1.39
C ALA A 120 16.05 -15.09 0.92
N ALA A 121 15.35 -15.83 0.06
CA ALA A 121 14.02 -15.47 -0.40
C ALA A 121 13.01 -15.40 0.78
N ALA A 122 13.06 -16.34 1.72
CA ALA A 122 12.22 -16.32 2.91
C ALA A 122 12.51 -15.09 3.80
N ALA A 123 13.78 -14.75 4.01
CA ALA A 123 14.17 -13.57 4.77
C ALA A 123 13.64 -12.27 4.12
N ARG A 124 13.81 -12.13 2.79
CA ARG A 124 13.29 -10.96 2.05
C ARG A 124 11.77 -10.88 2.08
N LEU A 125 11.07 -12.00 1.94
CA LEU A 125 9.61 -12.03 2.07
C LEU A 125 9.15 -11.59 3.46
N ASN A 126 9.89 -11.97 4.52
CA ASN A 126 9.60 -11.52 5.88
C ASN A 126 9.81 -10.02 6.05
N THR A 127 10.85 -9.43 5.44
CA THR A 127 11.03 -7.97 5.42
C THR A 127 9.87 -7.26 4.71
N VAL A 128 9.43 -7.77 3.55
CA VAL A 128 8.23 -7.24 2.87
C VAL A 128 7.04 -7.26 3.81
N ARG A 129 6.79 -8.39 4.50
CA ARG A 129 5.69 -8.53 5.45
C ARG A 129 5.74 -7.46 6.55
N GLN A 130 6.88 -7.28 7.21
CA GLN A 130 7.02 -6.31 8.30
C GLN A 130 6.72 -4.89 7.82
N LEU A 131 7.31 -4.48 6.69
CA LEU A 131 7.10 -3.15 6.13
C LEU A 131 5.65 -2.94 5.68
N VAL A 132 5.02 -3.94 5.07
CA VAL A 132 3.59 -3.86 4.68
C VAL A 132 2.69 -3.84 5.92
N THR A 133 3.05 -4.50 7.03
CA THR A 133 2.29 -4.43 8.29
C THR A 133 2.33 -3.02 8.88
N VAL A 134 3.51 -2.38 8.89
CA VAL A 134 3.65 -0.97 9.30
C VAL A 134 2.83 -0.07 8.39
N ASN A 135 2.91 -0.30 7.08
CA ASN A 135 2.18 0.48 6.09
C ASN A 135 0.64 0.33 6.24
N LEU A 136 0.17 -0.89 6.55
CA LEU A 136 -1.23 -1.17 6.85
C LEU A 136 -1.70 -0.41 8.10
N ALA A 137 -0.90 -0.42 9.18
CA ALA A 137 -1.22 0.32 10.40
C ALA A 137 -1.33 1.84 10.13
N LEU A 138 -0.38 2.40 9.37
CA LEU A 138 -0.44 3.79 8.94
C LEU A 138 -1.69 4.08 8.10
N GLY A 139 -2.07 3.18 7.17
CA GLY A 139 -3.28 3.29 6.38
C GLY A 139 -4.56 3.32 7.21
N VAL A 140 -4.64 2.51 8.28
CA VAL A 140 -5.75 2.55 9.24
C VAL A 140 -5.80 3.89 9.99
N VAL A 141 -4.64 4.41 10.40
CA VAL A 141 -4.56 5.74 11.04
C VAL A 141 -5.04 6.83 10.09
N VAL A 142 -4.69 6.78 8.80
CA VAL A 142 -5.19 7.74 7.79
C VAL A 142 -6.72 7.73 7.72
N PHE A 143 -7.36 6.56 7.74
CA PHE A 143 -8.82 6.48 7.78
C PHE A 143 -9.40 7.09 9.06
N GLY A 144 -8.78 6.86 10.22
CA GLY A 144 -9.19 7.50 11.48
C GLY A 144 -9.09 9.03 11.44
N VAL A 145 -8.00 9.57 10.89
CA VAL A 145 -7.83 11.02 10.70
C VAL A 145 -8.89 11.58 9.75
N ALA A 146 -9.22 10.84 8.69
CA ALA A 146 -10.22 11.24 7.71
C ALA A 146 -11.64 11.27 8.31
N THR A 147 -12.01 10.33 9.18
CA THR A 147 -13.36 10.24 9.76
C THR A 147 -13.57 11.19 10.94
N MET A 148 -12.56 11.41 11.80
CA MET A 148 -12.65 12.37 12.91
C MET A 148 -13.02 13.80 12.45
N GLY A 149 -12.72 14.15 11.20
CA GLY A 149 -13.07 15.45 10.63
C GLY A 149 -14.48 15.62 10.09
N ARG A 150 -15.29 14.56 9.99
CA ARG A 150 -16.71 14.63 9.56
C ARG A 150 -17.69 14.63 10.72
N ALA A 151 -17.22 14.29 11.93
CA ALA A 151 -18.05 14.13 13.13
C ALA A 151 -18.07 15.38 14.04
N GLY A 152 -17.47 16.49 13.61
CA GLY A 152 -17.52 17.80 14.26
C GLY A 152 -17.50 18.90 13.23
#